data_AF-A0AAV4HWV0-F1
#
_entry.id   AF-A0AAV4HWV0-F1
#
_cell.length_a   1.000
_cell.length_b   1.000
_cell.length_c   1.000
_cell.angle_alpha   90.00
_cell.angle_beta   90.00
_cell.angle_gamma   90.00
#
_symmetry.space_group_name_H-M   'P 1'
#
loop_
_entity.id
_entity.type
_entity.pdbx_description
1 polymer ?
#
loop_
_entity_poly.entity_id
_entity_poly.type
_entity_poly.pdbx_seq_one_letter_code
_entity_poly.pdbx_strand_id
1 'polypeptide(L)'
;METVHILVKVSLPKYLRSLNVPKTFSGFANLSGEDWLNLCPLIFCTAVFVMAIYRIVFGGSRRKNTAPKVNQSLMKEDSKVVTQMDIEDIGDKIAFCRCWRSKK
;
A
#
# COMPACT_ATOMS: atom_id res chain seq x y z
N MET A 1 -30.55 15.15 9.15
CA MET A 1 -30.52 14.41 7.86
C MET A 1 -31.08 15.24 6.70
N GLU A 2 -32.09 16.07 6.90
CA GLU A 2 -32.69 16.87 5.82
C GLU A 2 -31.74 17.93 5.22
N THR A 3 -30.94 18.60 6.05
CA THR A 3 -29.93 19.59 5.62
C THR A 3 -28.85 18.95 4.74
N VAL A 4 -28.37 17.77 5.13
CA VAL A 4 -27.39 16.99 4.34
C VAL A 4 -28.00 16.57 3.01
N HIS A 5 -29.27 16.12 3.01
CA HIS A 5 -29.97 15.72 1.79
C HIS A 5 -30.16 16.88 0.80
N ILE A 6 -30.44 18.10 1.28
CA ILE A 6 -30.54 19.30 0.44
C ILE A 6 -29.16 19.68 -0.11
N LEU A 7 -28.13 19.70 0.75
CA LEU A 7 -26.77 20.06 0.34
C LEU A 7 -26.21 19.09 -0.73
N VAL A 8 -26.49 17.79 -0.54
CA VAL A 8 -26.16 16.72 -1.49
C VAL A 8 -26.93 16.94 -2.80
N LYS A 9 -28.25 17.16 -2.77
CA LYS A 9 -29.00 17.35 -4.02
C LYS A 9 -28.62 18.61 -4.80
N VAL A 10 -28.25 19.70 -4.11
CA VAL A 10 -27.91 20.98 -4.77
C VAL A 10 -26.52 20.91 -5.41
N SER A 11 -25.52 20.33 -4.72
CA SER A 11 -24.12 20.37 -5.15
C SER A 11 -23.70 19.24 -6.09
N LEU A 12 -24.49 18.15 -6.18
CA LEU A 12 -24.07 16.99 -6.95
C LEU A 12 -24.56 16.98 -8.43
N PRO A 13 -23.72 16.47 -9.37
CA PRO A 13 -24.06 16.27 -10.78
C PRO A 13 -25.36 15.50 -11.00
N LYS A 14 -26.01 15.70 -12.16
CA LYS A 14 -27.30 15.05 -12.52
C LYS A 14 -27.32 13.53 -12.28
N TYR A 15 -26.20 12.84 -12.52
CA TYR A 15 -26.03 11.40 -12.28
C TYR A 15 -26.16 10.99 -10.80
N LEU A 16 -25.77 11.84 -9.86
CA LEU A 16 -25.82 11.51 -8.43
C LEU A 16 -27.15 11.89 -7.78
N ARG A 17 -27.98 12.67 -8.48
CA ARG A 17 -29.36 12.99 -8.06
C ARG A 17 -30.33 11.83 -8.25
N SER A 18 -30.01 10.88 -9.14
CA SER A 18 -30.81 9.68 -9.39
C SER A 18 -30.51 8.52 -8.45
N LEU A 19 -29.57 8.67 -7.50
CA LEU A 19 -29.38 7.65 -6.46
C LEU A 19 -30.50 7.75 -5.43
N ASN A 20 -31.24 6.65 -5.25
CA ASN A 20 -32.21 6.46 -4.17
C ASN A 20 -31.50 6.27 -2.82
N VAL A 21 -30.89 7.34 -2.28
CA VAL A 21 -30.22 7.25 -0.97
C VAL A 21 -31.28 7.23 0.14
N PRO A 22 -31.32 6.17 0.98
CA PRO A 22 -32.28 6.10 2.07
C PRO A 22 -32.01 7.19 3.10
N LYS A 23 -33.07 7.85 3.57
CA LYS A 23 -32.96 8.90 4.59
C LYS A 23 -32.77 8.34 6.02
N THR A 24 -32.98 7.03 6.20
CA THR A 24 -32.94 6.34 7.50
C THR A 24 -32.13 5.04 7.39
N PHE A 25 -31.49 4.64 8.49
CA PHE A 25 -30.67 3.42 8.54
C PHE A 25 -31.45 2.13 8.24
N SER A 26 -32.75 2.07 8.57
CA SER A 26 -33.62 0.95 8.22
C SER A 26 -33.95 0.87 6.73
N GLY A 27 -33.78 1.96 5.98
CA GLY A 27 -34.07 1.99 4.55
C GLY A 27 -33.04 1.24 3.72
N PHE A 28 -31.84 0.96 4.25
CA PHE A 28 -30.82 0.16 3.56
C PHE A 28 -31.23 -1.32 3.38
N ALA A 29 -32.16 -1.82 4.20
CA ALA A 29 -32.68 -3.19 4.10
C ALA A 29 -33.69 -3.39 2.96
N ASN A 30 -34.27 -2.30 2.42
CA ASN A 30 -35.32 -2.34 1.40
C ASN A 30 -34.83 -1.95 0.00
N LEU A 31 -33.52 -1.92 -0.27
CA LEU A 31 -33.00 -1.59 -1.60
C LEU A 31 -33.14 -2.78 -2.57
N SER A 32 -33.53 -2.48 -3.80
CA SER A 32 -33.46 -3.42 -4.92
C SER A 32 -31.99 -3.72 -5.29
N GLY A 33 -31.75 -4.87 -5.93
CA GLY A 33 -30.40 -5.26 -6.37
C GLY A 33 -29.75 -4.26 -7.34
N GLU A 34 -30.56 -3.58 -8.16
CA GLU A 34 -30.09 -2.54 -9.08
C GLU A 34 -29.67 -1.25 -8.35
N ASP A 35 -30.38 -0.88 -7.26
CA ASP A 35 -30.00 0.26 -6.43
C ASP A 35 -28.68 0.01 -5.69
N TRP A 36 -28.43 -1.23 -5.27
CA TRP A 36 -27.16 -1.66 -4.68
C TRP A 36 -25.99 -1.54 -5.67
N LEU A 37 -26.19 -1.91 -6.93
CA LEU A 37 -25.17 -1.75 -7.97
C LEU A 37 -24.83 -0.28 -8.23
N ASN A 38 -25.85 0.59 -8.28
CA ASN A 38 -25.65 2.03 -8.45
C ASN A 38 -24.98 2.70 -7.26
N LEU A 39 -25.16 2.15 -6.05
CA LEU A 39 -24.54 2.66 -4.82
C LEU A 39 -23.09 2.18 -4.63
N CYS A 40 -22.72 1.07 -5.27
CA CYS A 40 -21.41 0.43 -5.16
C CYS A 40 -20.22 1.38 -5.41
N PRO A 41 -20.20 2.23 -6.46
CA PRO A 41 -19.10 3.18 -6.69
C PRO A 41 -18.93 4.18 -5.53
N LEU A 42 -20.04 4.62 -4.94
CA LEU A 42 -20.01 5.59 -3.83
C LEU A 42 -19.51 4.94 -2.54
N ILE A 43 -19.92 3.71 -2.26
CA ILE A 43 -19.40 2.92 -1.13
C ILE A 43 -17.91 2.64 -1.30
N PHE A 44 -17.49 2.28 -2.51
CA PHE A 44 -16.08 2.03 -2.80
C PHE A 44 -15.22 3.29 -2.60
N CYS A 45 -15.64 4.43 -3.16
CA CYS A 45 -14.95 5.70 -3.01
C CYS A 45 -14.82 6.12 -1.54
N THR A 46 -15.90 6.00 -0.76
CA THR A 46 -15.89 6.35 0.67
C THR A 46 -15.00 5.40 1.47
N ALA A 47 -15.03 4.10 1.20
CA ALA A 47 -14.16 3.12 1.85
C ALA A 47 -12.67 3.37 1.54
N VAL A 48 -12.32 3.66 0.28
CA VAL A 48 -10.95 4.00 -0.11
C VAL A 48 -10.48 5.27 0.57
N PHE A 49 -11.34 6.31 0.62
CA PHE A 49 -11.00 7.57 1.27
C PHE A 49 -10.75 7.39 2.77
N VAL A 50 -11.63 6.68 3.47
CA VAL A 50 -11.45 6.37 4.89
C VAL A 50 -10.20 5.54 5.14
N MET A 51 -9.92 4.53 4.30
CA MET A 51 -8.71 3.72 4.39
C MET A 51 -7.45 4.59 4.19
N ALA A 52 -7.46 5.49 3.20
CA ALA A 52 -6.34 6.38 2.93
C ALA A 52 -6.05 7.31 4.13
N ILE A 53 -7.08 7.94 4.69
CA ILE A 53 -6.94 8.77 5.89
C ILE A 53 -6.43 7.95 7.07
N TYR A 54 -6.97 6.75 7.29
CA TYR A 54 -6.51 5.85 8.35
C TYR A 54 -5.03 5.47 8.17
N ARG A 55 -4.60 5.16 6.95
CA ARG A 55 -3.20 4.84 6.62
C ARG A 55 -2.28 6.05 6.80
N ILE A 56 -2.74 7.27 6.53
CA ILE A 56 -1.93 8.48 6.73
C ILE A 56 -1.80 8.81 8.22
N VAL A 57 -2.90 8.73 8.97
CA VAL A 57 -2.94 9.14 10.39
C VAL A 57 -2.36 8.06 11.32
N PHE A 58 -2.72 6.79 11.09
CA PHE A 58 -2.34 5.67 11.96
C PHE A 58 -1.37 4.70 11.31
N GLY A 59 -1.27 4.69 9.99
CA GLY A 59 -0.29 3.88 9.24
C GLY A 59 1.09 4.54 9.23
N GLY A 60 1.51 5.06 10.39
CA GLY A 60 2.83 5.64 10.63
C GLY A 60 3.87 4.77 9.93
N SER A 61 4.57 5.40 9.00
CA SER A 61 5.55 4.77 8.13
C SER A 61 6.62 4.12 9.00
N ARG A 62 6.41 2.86 9.36
CA ARG A 62 7.46 1.95 9.81
C ARG A 62 8.31 1.61 8.59
N ARG A 63 8.84 2.62 7.89
CA ARG A 63 10.12 2.47 7.23
C ARG A 63 11.07 2.19 8.36
N LYS A 64 11.25 0.91 8.69
CA LYS A 64 12.38 0.47 9.50
C LYS A 64 13.56 1.15 8.84
N ASN A 65 14.19 2.09 9.53
CA ASN A 65 15.43 2.74 9.14
C ASN A 65 16.56 1.71 9.20
N THR A 66 16.38 0.58 8.53
CA THR A 66 17.44 -0.36 8.27
C THR A 66 18.12 0.18 7.03
N ALA A 67 19.34 0.69 7.22
CA ALA A 67 20.23 0.99 6.13
C ALA A 67 20.18 -0.16 5.10
N PRO A 68 20.23 0.14 3.79
CA PRO A 68 20.16 -0.88 2.78
C PRO A 68 21.25 -1.93 3.01
N LYS A 69 20.87 -3.22 2.99
CA LYS A 69 21.82 -4.31 3.16
C LYS A 69 22.75 -4.36 1.95
N VAL A 70 24.06 -4.31 2.19
CA VAL A 70 25.09 -4.41 1.13
C VAL A 70 25.10 -5.83 0.56
N ASN A 71 25.27 -6.84 1.42
CA ASN A 71 25.15 -8.24 1.04
C ASN A 71 23.68 -8.66 1.01
N GLN A 72 23.16 -9.07 -0.14
CA GLN A 72 21.76 -9.51 -0.28
C GLN A 72 21.57 -11.03 -0.19
N SER A 73 22.55 -11.82 -0.63
CA SER A 73 22.34 -13.26 -0.86
C SER A 73 23.52 -14.18 -0.53
N LEU A 74 24.74 -13.67 -0.33
CA LEU A 74 25.92 -14.52 -0.16
C LEU A 74 26.06 -14.94 1.31
N MET A 75 26.34 -16.23 1.56
CA MET A 75 26.72 -16.80 2.87
C MET A 75 25.89 -16.22 4.04
N LYS A 76 24.57 -16.44 4.02
CA LYS A 76 23.62 -15.86 4.99
C LYS A 76 23.53 -16.60 6.31
N GLU A 77 24.01 -17.84 6.35
CA GLU A 77 24.08 -18.62 7.57
C GLU A 77 25.20 -18.14 8.50
N ASP A 78 26.23 -17.52 7.93
CA ASP A 78 27.35 -16.98 8.68
C ASP A 78 27.02 -15.61 9.29
N SER A 79 27.30 -15.47 10.58
CA SER A 79 27.13 -14.19 11.29
C SER A 79 28.08 -13.10 10.76
N LYS A 80 29.23 -13.51 10.21
CA LYS A 80 30.21 -12.63 9.58
C LYS A 80 30.95 -13.38 8.48
N VAL A 81 30.85 -12.88 7.26
CA VAL A 81 31.52 -13.44 6.10
C VAL A 81 32.88 -12.77 5.93
N VAL A 82 33.95 -13.56 6.01
CA VAL A 82 35.35 -13.12 5.84
C VAL A 82 36.03 -14.09 4.88
N THR A 83 36.73 -13.54 3.88
CA THR A 83 37.54 -14.32 2.95
C THR A 83 39.01 -14.07 3.26
N GLN A 84 39.78 -15.15 3.39
CA GLN A 84 41.23 -15.13 3.55
C GLN A 84 41.85 -15.82 2.32
N MET A 85 43.00 -15.33 1.88
CA MET A 85 43.76 -15.92 0.79
C MET A 85 45.23 -15.65 1.04
N ASP A 86 46.05 -16.67 0.85
CA ASP A 86 47.49 -16.55 1.04
C ASP A 86 48.11 -15.79 -0.14
N ILE A 87 49.14 -15.00 0.16
CA ILE A 87 49.77 -14.14 -0.86
C ILE A 87 50.50 -14.97 -1.94
N GLU A 88 50.91 -16.19 -1.58
CA GLU A 88 51.59 -17.14 -2.46
C GLU A 88 50.66 -17.68 -3.56
N ASP A 89 49.34 -17.71 -3.28
CA ASP A 89 48.31 -18.10 -4.24
C ASP A 89 47.89 -16.96 -5.17
N ILE A 90 48.37 -15.74 -4.91
CA ILE A 90 48.20 -14.61 -5.81
C ILE A 90 49.22 -14.77 -6.93
N GLY A 91 48.77 -15.17 -8.12
CA GLY A 91 49.58 -15.10 -9.36
C GLY A 91 49.88 -13.65 -9.75
N ASP A 92 50.00 -13.34 -11.04
CA ASP A 92 50.40 -11.97 -11.44
C ASP A 92 49.40 -10.87 -11.02
N LYS A 93 48.09 -11.18 -11.03
CA LYS A 93 47.03 -10.25 -10.64
C LYS A 93 45.71 -10.97 -10.36
N ILE A 94 45.03 -10.57 -9.28
CA ILE A 94 43.67 -11.01 -8.97
C ILE A 94 42.78 -9.80 -8.60
N ALA A 95 41.47 -9.92 -8.83
CA ALA A 95 40.49 -8.91 -8.44
C ALA A 95 39.46 -9.50 -7.48
N PHE A 96 39.29 -8.86 -6.33
CA PHE A 96 38.32 -9.28 -5.32
C PHE A 96 37.03 -8.45 -5.37
N CYS A 97 35.90 -9.14 -5.15
CA CYS A 97 34.60 -8.51 -5.04
C CYS A 97 34.52 -7.67 -3.76
N ARG A 98 34.18 -6.38 -3.90
CA ARG A 98 33.86 -5.50 -2.76
C ARG A 98 32.39 -5.08 -2.72
N CYS A 99 31.61 -5.46 -3.74
CA CYS A 99 30.22 -5.03 -3.92
C CYS A 99 29.19 -6.07 -3.50
N TRP A 100 29.61 -7.31 -3.19
CA TRP A 100 28.71 -8.43 -2.86
C TRP A 100 27.74 -8.83 -4.00
N ARG A 101 28.11 -8.53 -5.26
CA ARG A 101 27.32 -8.87 -6.46
C ARG A 101 27.97 -9.89 -7.39
N SER A 102 29.24 -10.24 -7.13
CA SER A 102 29.93 -11.26 -7.91
C SER A 102 29.19 -12.60 -7.81
N LYS A 103 29.08 -13.30 -8.94
CA LYS A 103 28.65 -14.70 -9.00
C LYS A 103 29.83 -15.67 -8.91
N LYS A 104 31.05 -15.15 -9.07
CA LYS A 104 32.31 -15.85 -8.80
C LYS A 104 32.61 -15.81 -7.32
#